data_AF-A0ABD1C5F6-F1
#
_entry.id   AF-A0ABD1C5F6-F1
#
_cell.length_a   1.000
_cell.length_b   1.000
_cell.length_c   1.000
_cell.angle_alpha   90.00
_cell.angle_beta   90.00
_cell.angle_gamma   90.00
#
_symmetry.space_group_name_H-M   'P 1'
#
loop_
_entity.id
_entity.type
_entity.pdbx_description
1 polymer ?
#
loop_
_entity_poly.entity_id
_entity_poly.type
_entity_poly.pdbx_seq_one_letter_code
_entity_poly.pdbx_strand_id
1 'polypeptide(L)'
;MLDKAARERQFGYHPYCQNLKLMHLCFADDLLVFSGGKKQSIAGILQVFKDFAATSCLKISLEKSTLFMAGVSDGIKDDILECFPFDSDSLPVRYLGLPLLTKKMTVQDYTPLIEKIRSRISCWTARYLSFAGGLQLIASVVHSLTNFWISAFRLPRKCIEEIDQICASFLWSGL
;
A
#
# COMPACT_ATOMS: atom_id res chain seq x y z
N MET A 1 4.22 17.22 13.95
CA MET A 1 3.60 18.51 13.52
C MET A 1 2.16 18.33 13.06
N LEU A 2 1.84 17.28 12.29
CA LEU A 2 0.46 16.99 11.85
C LEU A 2 -0.54 16.81 13.00
N ASP A 3 -0.20 16.06 14.06
CA ASP A 3 -1.10 15.88 15.21
C ASP A 3 -1.34 17.18 16.00
N LYS A 4 -0.36 18.09 15.98
CA LYS A 4 -0.50 19.41 16.61
C LYS A 4 -1.48 20.26 15.81
N ALA A 5 -1.31 20.32 14.49
CA ALA A 5 -2.21 21.03 13.59
C ALA A 5 -3.65 20.49 13.61
N ALA A 6 -3.81 19.17 13.77
CA ALA A 6 -5.12 18.54 13.96
C ALA A 6 -5.80 18.97 15.28
N ARG A 7 -5.05 19.03 16.39
CA ARG A 7 -5.56 19.53 17.69
C ARG A 7 -5.94 21.01 17.62
N GLU A 8 -5.17 21.79 16.87
CA GLU A 8 -5.41 23.22 16.61
C GLU A 8 -6.52 23.46 15.58
N ARG A 9 -7.19 22.39 15.09
CA ARG A 9 -8.28 22.44 14.11
C ARG A 9 -7.90 23.10 12.77
N GLN A 10 -6.62 23.07 12.41
CA GLN A 10 -6.17 23.56 11.10
C GLN A 10 -6.72 22.71 9.94
N PHE A 11 -6.96 21.42 10.19
CA PHE A 11 -7.68 20.52 9.29
C PHE A 11 -8.37 19.40 10.07
N GLY A 12 -9.44 18.86 9.49
CA GLY A 12 -10.29 17.86 10.15
C GLY A 12 -9.86 16.42 9.89
N TYR A 13 -10.19 15.53 10.84
CA TYR A 13 -10.07 14.08 10.68
C TYR A 13 -10.91 13.60 9.49
N HIS A 14 -10.43 12.55 8.82
CA HIS A 14 -11.29 11.77 7.94
C HIS A 14 -12.45 11.16 8.76
N PRO A 15 -13.71 11.16 8.28
CA PRO A 15 -14.88 10.76 9.08
C PRO A 15 -14.73 9.38 9.74
N TYR A 16 -14.17 8.41 9.01
CA TYR A 16 -13.95 7.05 9.52
C TYR A 16 -12.72 6.91 10.44
N CYS A 17 -11.86 7.92 10.52
CA CYS A 17 -10.62 7.89 11.31
C CYS A 17 -10.73 8.72 12.61
N GLN A 18 -11.83 9.45 12.79
CA GLN A 18 -12.02 10.35 13.92
C GLN A 18 -12.01 9.62 15.28
N ASN A 19 -12.65 8.45 15.36
CA ASN A 19 -12.69 7.66 16.59
C ASN A 19 -11.31 7.10 16.97
N LEU A 20 -10.51 6.72 15.96
CA LEU A 20 -9.15 6.22 16.14
C LEU A 20 -8.13 7.34 16.33
N LYS A 21 -8.54 8.60 16.15
CA LYS A 21 -7.67 9.79 16.10
C LYS A 21 -6.49 9.59 15.14
N LEU A 22 -6.72 8.84 14.06
CA LEU A 22 -5.70 8.51 13.06
C LEU A 22 -5.65 9.62 12.00
N MET A 23 -4.51 10.31 11.92
CA MET A 23 -4.27 11.37 10.92
C MET A 23 -3.28 10.97 9.86
N HIS A 24 -2.32 10.11 10.19
CA HIS A 24 -1.27 9.72 9.27
C HIS A 24 -0.68 8.37 9.64
N LEU A 25 -0.05 7.72 8.66
CA LEU A 25 0.82 6.56 8.81
C LEU A 25 2.17 6.91 8.19
N CYS A 26 3.24 6.69 8.94
CA CYS A 26 4.61 6.90 8.49
C CYS A 26 5.35 5.57 8.47
N PHE A 27 6.07 5.31 7.38
CA PHE A 27 7.07 4.24 7.34
C PHE A 27 8.24 4.71 6.47
N ALA A 28 9.44 4.85 7.06
CA ALA A 28 10.59 5.44 6.41
C ALA A 28 10.24 6.80 5.75
N ASP A 29 10.31 6.88 4.42
CA ASP A 29 9.95 8.04 3.60
C ASP A 29 8.49 8.04 3.10
N ASP A 30 7.77 6.92 3.25
CA ASP A 30 6.38 6.78 2.84
C ASP A 30 5.41 7.34 3.90
N LEU A 31 4.76 8.45 3.57
CA LEU A 31 3.76 9.10 4.41
C LEU A 31 2.37 9.02 3.77
N LEU A 32 1.42 8.43 4.49
CA LEU A 32 0.00 8.44 4.13
C LEU A 32 -0.76 9.35 5.10
N VAL A 33 -1.43 10.40 4.58
CA VAL A 33 -2.21 11.34 5.40
C VAL A 33 -3.70 11.19 5.15
N PHE A 34 -4.48 11.11 6.22
CA PHE A 34 -5.93 11.04 6.20
C PHE A 34 -6.51 12.38 6.67
N SER A 35 -7.43 12.93 5.89
CA SER A 35 -8.11 14.16 6.26
C SER A 35 -9.54 14.22 5.72
N GLY A 36 -10.33 15.15 6.24
CA GLY A 36 -11.65 15.44 5.67
C GLY A 36 -11.50 16.02 4.26
N GLY A 37 -12.32 15.55 3.30
CA GLY A 37 -12.30 15.91 1.88
C GLY A 37 -12.72 17.35 1.54
N LYS A 38 -12.18 18.34 2.25
CA LYS A 38 -12.40 19.77 2.03
C LYS A 38 -11.09 20.41 1.57
N LYS A 39 -11.18 21.39 0.67
CA LYS A 39 -10.03 22.19 0.20
C LYS A 39 -9.19 22.77 1.34
N GLN A 40 -9.85 23.27 2.40
CA GLN A 40 -9.19 23.80 3.59
C GLN A 40 -8.32 22.76 4.30
N SER A 41 -8.75 21.49 4.32
CA SER A 41 -7.98 20.42 4.96
C SER A 41 -6.65 20.18 4.25
N ILE A 42 -6.68 20.13 2.91
CA ILE A 42 -5.49 19.92 2.08
C ILE A 42 -4.54 21.12 2.20
N ALA A 43 -5.07 22.34 2.18
CA ALA A 43 -4.29 23.55 2.41
C ALA A 43 -3.58 23.53 3.77
N GLY A 44 -4.28 23.12 4.84
CA GLY A 44 -3.70 22.97 6.17
C GLY A 44 -2.57 21.95 6.22
N ILE A 45 -2.74 20.78 5.58
CA ILE A 45 -1.71 19.74 5.51
C ILE A 45 -0.47 20.26 4.77
N LEU A 46 -0.65 20.92 3.63
CA LEU A 46 0.45 21.51 2.87
C LEU A 46 1.18 22.60 3.67
N GLN A 47 0.46 23.39 4.46
CA GLN A 47 1.09 24.38 5.34
C GLN A 47 1.97 23.69 6.39
N VAL A 48 1.49 22.62 7.03
CA VAL A 48 2.29 21.83 7.97
C VAL A 48 3.53 21.26 7.30
N PHE A 49 3.43 20.79 6.06
CA PHE A 49 4.58 20.31 5.31
C PHE A 49 5.57 21.41 4.93
N LYS A 50 5.10 22.62 4.63
CA LYS A 50 5.97 23.79 4.41
C LYS A 50 6.73 24.16 5.68
N ASP A 51 6.05 24.19 6.83
CA ASP A 51 6.67 24.49 8.12
C ASP A 51 7.69 23.42 8.51
N PHE A 52 7.34 22.15 8.26
CA PHE A 52 8.25 21.02 8.44
C PHE A 52 9.48 21.15 7.54
N ALA A 53 9.30 21.49 6.26
CA ALA A 53 10.40 21.68 5.32
C ALA A 53 11.31 22.84 5.71
N ALA A 54 10.75 23.93 6.25
CA ALA A 54 11.54 25.06 6.76
C ALA A 54 12.42 24.68 7.97
N THR A 55 11.98 23.73 8.78
CA THR A 55 12.70 23.30 9.99
C THR A 55 13.68 22.16 9.72
N SER A 56 13.28 21.19 8.89
CA SER A 56 14.03 19.96 8.64
C SER A 56 14.88 19.99 7.36
N CYS A 57 14.67 20.99 6.50
CA CYS A 57 15.18 21.04 5.12
C CYS A 57 14.75 19.87 4.23
N LEU A 58 13.75 19.07 4.64
CA LEU A 58 13.17 17.98 3.85
C LEU A 58 11.87 18.44 3.17
N LYS A 59 11.80 18.29 1.85
CA LYS A 59 10.62 18.67 1.06
C LYS A 59 9.84 17.44 0.63
N ILE A 60 8.51 17.56 0.64
CA ILE A 60 7.65 16.57 -0.01
C ILE A 60 7.86 16.59 -1.53
N SER A 61 7.89 15.42 -2.14
CA SER A 61 7.92 15.30 -3.61
C SER A 61 6.49 15.28 -4.12
N LEU A 62 6.03 16.41 -4.68
CA LEU A 62 4.67 16.52 -5.22
C LEU A 62 4.44 15.55 -6.39
N GLU A 63 5.46 15.32 -7.23
CA GLU A 63 5.42 14.35 -8.34
C GLU A 63 5.22 12.90 -7.90
N LYS A 64 5.67 12.54 -6.69
CA LYS A 64 5.46 11.20 -6.10
C LYS A 64 4.25 11.14 -5.18
N SER A 65 3.61 12.28 -4.94
CA SER A 65 2.47 12.39 -4.03
C SER A 65 1.18 12.31 -4.81
N THR A 66 0.31 11.39 -4.41
CA THR A 66 -0.97 11.16 -5.08
C THR A 66 -2.12 11.44 -4.12
N LEU A 67 -3.15 12.10 -4.62
CA LEU A 67 -4.35 12.41 -3.86
C LEU A 67 -5.46 11.40 -4.16
N PHE A 68 -5.94 10.74 -3.11
CA PHE A 68 -7.05 9.79 -3.17
C PHE A 68 -8.28 10.41 -2.53
N MET A 69 -9.33 10.59 -3.34
CA MET A 69 -10.60 11.17 -2.90
C MET A 69 -11.72 10.14 -3.06
N ALA A 70 -12.45 9.90 -1.96
CA ALA A 70 -13.61 9.01 -1.95
C ALA A 70 -14.78 9.71 -1.25
N GLY A 71 -15.98 9.59 -1.82
CA GLY A 71 -17.20 10.20 -1.25
C GLY A 71 -17.28 11.72 -1.38
N VAL A 72 -16.56 12.30 -2.34
CA VAL A 72 -16.57 13.74 -2.68
C VAL A 72 -17.21 13.90 -4.06
N SER A 73 -17.98 14.96 -4.30
CA SER A 73 -18.57 15.24 -5.61
C SER A 73 -17.51 15.65 -6.63
N ASP A 74 -17.75 15.37 -7.91
CA ASP A 74 -16.79 15.65 -8.98
C ASP A 74 -16.40 17.14 -9.03
N GLY A 75 -17.35 18.06 -8.83
CA GLY A 75 -17.03 19.48 -8.78
C GLY A 75 -16.03 19.88 -7.67
N ILE A 76 -16.15 19.29 -6.47
CA ILE A 76 -15.19 19.57 -5.39
C ILE A 76 -13.83 18.91 -5.70
N LYS A 77 -13.84 17.74 -6.33
CA LYS A 77 -12.63 17.06 -6.77
C LYS A 77 -11.87 17.92 -7.79
N ASP A 78 -12.55 18.45 -8.79
CA ASP A 78 -11.97 19.32 -9.81
C ASP A 78 -11.43 20.63 -9.19
N ASP A 79 -12.21 21.27 -8.31
CA ASP A 79 -11.77 22.47 -7.57
C ASP A 79 -10.47 22.24 -6.76
N ILE A 80 -10.31 21.04 -6.20
CA ILE A 80 -9.12 20.66 -5.43
C ILE A 80 -7.93 20.43 -6.38
N LEU A 81 -8.13 19.73 -7.49
CA LEU A 81 -7.06 19.44 -8.45
C LEU A 81 -6.59 20.69 -9.21
N GLU A 82 -7.46 21.67 -9.45
CA GLU A 82 -7.05 22.97 -9.98
C GLU A 82 -6.17 23.76 -9.02
N CYS A 83 -6.39 23.60 -7.71
CA CYS A 83 -5.69 24.37 -6.68
C CYS A 83 -4.37 23.73 -6.23
N PHE A 84 -4.22 22.43 -6.41
CA PHE A 84 -3.06 21.69 -5.92
C PHE A 84 -2.50 20.75 -7.00
N PRO A 85 -1.19 20.81 -7.28
CA PRO A 85 -0.56 20.03 -8.36
C PRO A 85 -0.28 18.58 -7.89
N PHE A 86 -1.31 17.87 -7.42
CA PHE A 86 -1.24 16.46 -7.10
C PHE A 86 -1.81 15.63 -8.24
N ASP A 87 -1.18 14.49 -8.51
CA ASP A 87 -1.84 13.47 -9.33
C ASP A 87 -3.06 12.91 -8.59
N SER A 88 -4.14 12.69 -9.31
CA SER A 88 -5.35 12.07 -8.77
C SER A 88 -5.42 10.62 -9.19
N ASP A 89 -5.64 9.72 -8.24
CA ASP A 89 -5.82 8.30 -8.53
C ASP A 89 -6.92 7.71 -7.62
N SER A 90 -7.28 6.46 -7.86
CA SER A 90 -8.42 5.77 -7.26
C SER A 90 -7.98 4.57 -6.43
N LEU A 91 -8.80 4.20 -5.43
CA LEU A 91 -8.59 2.99 -4.64
C LEU A 91 -8.95 1.74 -5.48
N PRO A 92 -8.27 0.59 -5.27
CA PRO A 92 -7.30 0.29 -4.20
C PRO A 92 -5.85 0.69 -4.52
N VAL A 93 -5.17 1.26 -3.53
CA VAL A 93 -3.77 1.73 -3.63
C VAL A 93 -2.82 0.76 -2.96
N ARG A 94 -1.59 0.63 -3.44
CA ARG A 94 -0.57 -0.15 -2.72
C ARG A 94 0.18 0.74 -1.73
N TYR A 95 0.24 0.29 -0.48
CA TYR A 95 1.08 0.87 0.56
C TYR A 95 2.01 -0.21 1.10
N LEU A 96 3.33 0.05 1.10
CA LEU A 96 4.36 -0.91 1.50
C LEU A 96 4.31 -2.25 0.75
N GLY A 97 3.89 -2.21 -0.52
CA GLY A 97 3.77 -3.40 -1.38
C GLY A 97 2.52 -4.24 -1.15
N LEU A 98 1.60 -3.80 -0.28
CA LEU A 98 0.31 -4.45 -0.02
C LEU A 98 -0.85 -3.58 -0.52
N PRO A 99 -1.90 -4.17 -1.12
CA PRO A 99 -3.07 -3.41 -1.52
C PRO A 99 -3.88 -2.96 -0.29
N LEU A 100 -4.21 -1.68 -0.21
CA LEU A 100 -5.12 -1.12 0.78
C LEU A 100 -6.55 -1.47 0.37
N LEU A 101 -7.08 -2.54 0.95
CA LEU A 101 -8.40 -3.06 0.66
C LEU A 101 -9.41 -2.65 1.72
N THR A 102 -10.54 -2.11 1.28
CA THR A 102 -11.71 -1.83 2.13
C THR A 102 -12.73 -2.97 2.13
N LYS A 103 -12.51 -3.98 1.26
CA LYS A 103 -13.40 -5.12 1.02
C LYS A 103 -12.64 -6.44 1.16
N LYS A 104 -13.39 -7.54 1.13
CA LYS A 104 -12.81 -8.88 1.06
C LYS A 104 -11.93 -9.00 -0.20
N MET A 105 -10.75 -9.58 -0.01
CA MET A 105 -9.77 -9.74 -1.08
C MET A 105 -10.32 -10.57 -2.25
N THR A 106 -10.26 -10.01 -3.44
CA THR A 106 -10.65 -10.62 -4.70
C THR A 106 -9.43 -11.23 -5.40
N VAL A 107 -9.66 -11.95 -6.51
CA VAL A 107 -8.57 -12.57 -7.28
C VAL A 107 -7.56 -11.53 -7.75
N GLN A 108 -8.05 -10.41 -8.29
CA GLN A 108 -7.22 -9.32 -8.81
C GLN A 108 -6.31 -8.70 -7.73
N ASP A 109 -6.79 -8.67 -6.49
CA ASP A 109 -6.04 -8.06 -5.38
C ASP A 109 -4.81 -8.89 -4.99
N TYR A 110 -4.88 -10.23 -5.10
CA TYR A 110 -3.77 -11.14 -4.76
C TYR A 110 -2.98 -11.65 -5.96
N THR A 111 -3.44 -11.42 -7.20
CA THR A 111 -2.65 -11.68 -8.42
C THR A 111 -1.19 -11.18 -8.32
N PRO A 112 -0.90 -9.99 -7.74
CA PRO A 112 0.48 -9.52 -7.62
C PRO A 112 1.37 -10.40 -6.73
N LEU A 113 0.80 -11.04 -5.70
CA LEU A 113 1.51 -12.02 -4.88
C LEU A 113 1.87 -13.24 -5.71
N ILE A 114 0.88 -13.77 -6.45
CA ILE A 114 1.06 -14.94 -7.31
C ILE A 114 2.13 -14.68 -8.37
N GLU A 115 2.06 -13.57 -9.09
CA GLU A 115 3.06 -13.20 -10.10
C GLU A 115 4.45 -13.02 -9.49
N LYS A 116 4.54 -12.45 -8.30
CA LYS A 116 5.83 -12.32 -7.59
C LYS A 116 6.41 -13.69 -7.22
N ILE A 117 5.58 -14.64 -6.79
CA ILE A 117 6.00 -16.02 -6.50
C ILE A 117 6.44 -16.73 -7.80
N ARG A 118 5.64 -16.63 -8.87
CA ARG A 118 5.99 -17.19 -10.20
C ARG A 118 7.32 -16.64 -10.70
N SER A 119 7.52 -15.32 -10.58
CA SER A 119 8.77 -14.66 -10.96
C SER A 119 9.97 -15.13 -10.13
N ARG A 120 9.82 -15.35 -8.82
CA ARG A 120 10.91 -15.90 -8.00
C ARG A 120 11.27 -17.32 -8.41
N ILE A 121 10.26 -18.15 -8.64
CA ILE A 121 10.44 -19.55 -9.03
C ILE A 121 11.05 -19.66 -10.43
N SER A 122 10.64 -18.82 -11.38
CA SER A 122 11.21 -18.83 -12.73
C SER A 122 12.68 -18.40 -12.77
N CYS A 123 13.13 -17.59 -11.80
CA CYS A 123 14.54 -17.28 -11.62
C CYS A 123 15.37 -18.43 -11.02
N TRP A 124 14.73 -19.43 -10.43
CA TRP A 124 15.44 -20.58 -9.87
C TRP A 124 15.75 -21.59 -10.97
N THR A 125 17.02 -21.93 -11.12
CA THR A 125 17.44 -22.94 -12.09
C THR A 125 17.09 -24.33 -11.56
N ALA A 126 15.85 -24.77 -11.78
CA ALA A 126 15.33 -26.06 -11.31
C ALA A 126 16.26 -27.24 -11.67
N ARG A 127 16.96 -27.15 -12.82
CA ARG A 127 17.88 -28.17 -13.34
C ARG A 127 19.10 -28.46 -12.45
N TYR A 128 19.48 -27.57 -11.52
CA TYR A 128 20.66 -27.76 -10.65
C TYR A 128 20.30 -27.89 -9.17
N LEU A 129 19.02 -27.95 -8.83
CA LEU A 129 18.56 -28.04 -7.45
C LEU A 129 18.16 -29.47 -7.11
N SER A 130 18.66 -29.97 -5.98
CA SER A 130 18.10 -31.18 -5.39
C SER A 130 16.68 -30.89 -4.88
N PHE A 131 15.88 -31.93 -4.72
CA PHE A 131 14.54 -31.81 -4.12
C PHE A 131 14.59 -31.07 -2.77
N ALA A 132 15.55 -31.41 -1.90
CA ALA A 132 15.75 -30.75 -0.62
C ALA A 132 16.13 -29.26 -0.77
N GLY A 133 16.96 -28.92 -1.76
CA GLY A 133 17.30 -27.54 -2.08
C GLY A 133 16.09 -26.73 -2.56
N GLY A 134 15.26 -27.32 -3.44
CA GLY A 134 14.01 -26.71 -3.89
C GLY A 134 13.03 -26.47 -2.74
N LEU A 135 12.89 -27.46 -1.84
CA LEU A 135 12.04 -27.33 -0.65
C LEU A 135 12.52 -26.22 0.28
N GLN A 136 13.83 -26.10 0.49
CA GLN A 136 14.42 -25.02 1.30
C GLN A 136 14.18 -23.64 0.68
N LEU A 137 14.23 -23.51 -0.65
CA LEU A 137 13.93 -22.26 -1.34
C LEU A 137 12.46 -21.86 -1.20
N ILE A 138 11.53 -22.81 -1.33
CA ILE A 138 10.11 -22.56 -1.04
C ILE A 138 9.94 -22.08 0.40
N ALA A 139 10.51 -22.81 1.36
CA ALA A 139 10.38 -22.50 2.77
C ALA A 139 10.98 -21.15 3.19
N SER A 140 12.06 -20.73 2.54
CA SER A 140 12.73 -19.45 2.85
C SER A 140 12.12 -18.26 2.10
N VAL A 141 11.75 -18.42 0.83
CA VAL A 141 11.34 -17.30 -0.04
C VAL A 141 9.83 -17.25 -0.24
N VAL A 142 9.19 -18.36 -0.62
CA VAL A 142 7.75 -18.35 -0.88
C VAL A 142 6.99 -18.18 0.43
N HIS A 143 7.34 -18.94 1.47
CA HIS A 143 6.66 -18.79 2.76
C HIS A 143 6.88 -17.40 3.38
N SER A 144 8.06 -16.79 3.23
CA SER A 144 8.27 -15.42 3.76
C SER A 144 7.41 -14.39 3.03
N LEU A 145 7.27 -14.49 1.70
CA LEU A 145 6.35 -13.66 0.91
C LEU A 145 4.90 -13.86 1.32
N THR A 146 4.47 -15.12 1.45
CA THR A 146 3.10 -15.46 1.84
C THR A 146 2.80 -15.02 3.27
N ASN A 147 3.73 -15.20 4.21
CA ASN A 147 3.59 -14.77 5.60
C ASN A 147 3.46 -13.26 5.73
N PHE A 148 4.22 -12.49 4.93
CA PHE A 148 4.07 -11.03 4.89
C PHE A 148 2.64 -10.62 4.50
N TRP A 149 2.05 -11.27 3.50
CA TRP A 149 0.65 -11.00 3.13
C TRP A 149 -0.35 -11.49 4.17
N ILE A 150 -0.12 -12.66 4.78
CA ILE A 150 -0.99 -13.22 5.83
C ILE A 150 -1.01 -12.31 7.08
N SER A 151 0.10 -11.65 7.41
CA SER A 151 0.14 -10.73 8.56
C SER A 151 -0.82 -9.54 8.43
N ALA A 152 -1.17 -9.15 7.20
CA ALA A 152 -2.10 -8.05 6.93
C ALA A 152 -3.49 -8.54 6.51
N PHE A 153 -3.59 -9.66 5.81
CA PHE A 153 -4.84 -10.14 5.21
C PHE A 153 -5.10 -11.62 5.49
N ARG A 154 -6.39 -11.97 5.58
CA ARG A 154 -6.80 -13.37 5.46
C ARG A 154 -6.82 -13.77 3.99
N LEU A 155 -5.85 -14.58 3.57
CA LEU A 155 -5.78 -15.08 2.19
C LEU A 155 -6.99 -15.97 1.86
N PRO A 156 -7.66 -15.77 0.71
CA PRO A 156 -8.70 -16.68 0.24
C PRO A 156 -8.13 -18.08 0.01
N ARG A 157 -8.94 -19.12 0.27
CA ARG A 157 -8.57 -20.52 0.03
C ARG A 157 -8.03 -20.75 -1.39
N LYS A 158 -8.68 -20.15 -2.40
CA LYS A 158 -8.24 -20.23 -3.80
C LYS A 158 -6.81 -19.70 -4.03
N CYS A 159 -6.41 -18.64 -3.31
CA CYS A 159 -5.06 -18.10 -3.40
C CYS A 159 -4.03 -19.08 -2.83
N ILE A 160 -4.34 -19.70 -1.69
CA ILE A 160 -3.46 -20.71 -1.07
C ILE A 160 -3.33 -21.94 -1.98
N GLU A 161 -4.45 -22.45 -2.50
CA GLU A 161 -4.45 -23.58 -3.43
C GLU A 161 -3.62 -23.29 -4.70
N GLU A 162 -3.66 -22.06 -5.21
CA GLU A 162 -2.84 -21.66 -6.36
C GLU A 162 -1.35 -21.59 -6.01
N ILE A 163 -0.98 -21.06 -4.84
CA ILE A 163 0.42 -21.05 -4.36
C ILE A 163 0.94 -22.48 -4.21
N ASP A 164 0.14 -23.38 -3.62
CA ASP A 164 0.50 -24.78 -3.43
C ASP A 164 0.71 -25.49 -4.77
N GLN A 165 -0.16 -25.24 -5.76
CA GLN A 165 -0.01 -25.79 -7.12
C GLN A 165 1.29 -25.33 -7.79
N ILE A 166 1.65 -24.04 -7.65
CA ILE A 166 2.89 -23.49 -8.20
C ILE A 166 4.10 -24.14 -7.52
N CYS A 167 4.10 -24.26 -6.19
CA CYS A 167 5.18 -24.87 -5.43
C CYS A 167 5.35 -26.36 -5.77
N ALA A 168 4.23 -27.09 -5.87
CA ALA A 168 4.23 -28.49 -6.28
C ALA A 168 4.82 -28.64 -7.69
N SER A 169 4.32 -27.88 -8.66
CA SER A 169 4.85 -27.90 -10.03
C SER A 169 6.36 -27.67 -10.08
N PHE A 170 6.86 -26.70 -9.32
CA PHE A 170 8.30 -26.44 -9.22
C PHE A 170 9.08 -27.64 -8.67
N LEU A 171 8.65 -28.24 -7.55
CA LEU A 171 9.33 -29.38 -6.94
C LEU A 171 9.36 -30.62 -7.84
N TRP A 172 8.28 -30.85 -8.60
CA TRP A 172 8.13 -32.02 -9.46
C TRP A 172 8.66 -31.81 -10.89
N SER A 173 8.98 -30.56 -11.29
CA SER A 173 9.47 -30.25 -12.64
C SER A 173 10.87 -30.78 -12.98
N GLY A 174 11.62 -31.25 -11.98
CA GLY A 174 12.96 -31.83 -12.14
C GLY A 174 13.04 -33.35 -11.91
N LEU A 175 11.89 -34.02 -11.77
CA LEU A 175 11.77 -35.47 -11.65
C LEU A 175 11.46 -36.14 -13.00
#